data_AF-A0AAU8LZM9-F1
#
_entry.id   AF-A0AAU8LZM9-F1
#
_cell.length_a   1.000
_cell.length_b   1.000
_cell.length_c   1.000
_cell.angle_alpha   90.00
_cell.angle_beta   90.00
_cell.angle_gamma   90.00
#
_symmetry.space_group_name_H-M   'P 1'
#
loop_
_entity.id
_entity.type
_entity.pdbx_description
1 polymer ?
#
loop_
_entity_poly.entity_id
_entity_poly.type
_entity_poly.pdbx_seq_one_letter_code
_entity_poly.pdbx_strand_id
1 'polypeptide(L)'
;MMNSSTCGRPWKLPLTKIHGKIHNVEYKEQPFTKRRGLHLDVETGPQTYTVIHIYPERLTSLCPSVFHFRVGETLTVTGSEFFTGLKGMQQNICASTIATGEDEEEVLSIRDPQSGDLEQQLCCQQICENNCIGLPPMCGQICAMNCERRVMKAVFQNLPFTPSQDKQYRTATY
;
A
#
# COMPACT_ATOMS: atom_id res chain seq x y z
N MET A 1 -15.83 -25.67 -4.65
CA MET A 1 -15.66 -24.34 -5.29
C MET A 1 -14.68 -23.55 -4.46
N MET A 2 -13.50 -23.18 -5.01
CA MET A 2 -12.45 -22.50 -4.25
C MET A 2 -12.81 -21.02 -4.07
N ASN A 3 -13.25 -20.66 -2.87
CA ASN A 3 -13.43 -19.27 -2.45
C ASN A 3 -12.10 -18.50 -2.55
N SER A 4 -12.22 -17.25 -2.96
CA SER A 4 -11.34 -16.63 -3.94
C SER A 4 -10.97 -15.23 -3.44
N SER A 5 -9.91 -15.12 -2.62
CA SER A 5 -9.82 -14.03 -1.64
C SER A 5 -8.42 -13.41 -1.44
N THR A 6 -7.78 -12.91 -2.50
CA THR A 6 -6.49 -12.20 -2.39
C THR A 6 -6.26 -11.21 -3.53
N CYS A 7 -5.41 -10.20 -3.30
CA CYS A 7 -4.96 -9.20 -4.30
C CYS A 7 -4.04 -9.73 -5.41
N GLY A 8 -3.86 -11.05 -5.53
CA GLY A 8 -3.10 -11.71 -6.60
C GLY A 8 -3.96 -12.27 -7.72
N ARG A 9 -5.20 -11.80 -7.87
CA ARG A 9 -6.17 -12.22 -8.90
C ARG A 9 -6.34 -11.12 -9.96
N PRO A 10 -6.97 -11.43 -11.11
CA PRO A 10 -7.32 -10.42 -12.09
C PRO A 10 -8.10 -9.27 -11.44
N TRP A 11 -7.71 -8.04 -11.79
CA TRP A 11 -8.29 -6.82 -11.27
C TRP A 11 -9.77 -6.73 -11.66
N LYS A 12 -10.68 -6.73 -10.68
CA LYS A 12 -12.13 -6.60 -10.92
C LYS A 12 -12.49 -5.13 -11.13
N LEU A 13 -13.15 -4.86 -12.26
CA LEU A 13 -13.69 -3.56 -12.63
C LEU A 13 -15.24 -3.58 -12.62
N PRO A 14 -15.91 -2.43 -12.41
CA PRO A 14 -15.33 -1.14 -12.01
C PRO A 14 -14.74 -1.19 -10.60
N LEU A 15 -13.86 -0.25 -10.29
CA LEU A 15 -13.29 -0.14 -8.95
C LEU A 15 -14.30 0.43 -7.97
N THR A 16 -14.21 -0.03 -6.73
CA THR A 16 -15.01 0.47 -5.61
C THR A 16 -14.26 1.61 -4.96
N LYS A 17 -14.94 2.74 -4.77
CA LYS A 17 -14.49 3.87 -3.95
C LYS A 17 -15.21 3.82 -2.61
N ILE A 18 -14.47 3.79 -1.51
CA ILE A 18 -15.01 3.90 -0.15
C ILE A 18 -14.39 5.10 0.56
N HIS A 19 -15.10 5.62 1.54
CA HIS A 19 -14.63 6.62 2.47
C HIS A 19 -14.90 6.12 3.88
N GLY A 20 -13.96 6.34 4.80
CA GLY A 20 -14.13 5.86 6.15
C GLY A 20 -12.97 6.19 7.07
N LYS A 21 -13.14 5.81 8.34
CA LYS A 21 -12.19 6.07 9.41
C LYS A 21 -11.42 4.81 9.75
N ILE A 22 -10.10 4.92 9.90
CA ILE A 22 -9.25 3.81 10.27
C ILE A 22 -9.54 3.41 11.72
N HIS A 23 -9.97 2.17 11.92
CA HIS A 23 -10.19 1.58 13.24
C HIS A 23 -8.95 0.82 13.73
N ASN A 24 -8.24 0.14 12.83
CA ASN A 24 -7.07 -0.66 13.15
C ASN A 24 -6.06 -0.67 11.99
N VAL A 25 -4.77 -0.74 12.33
CA VAL A 25 -3.66 -0.77 11.38
C VAL A 25 -2.75 -1.94 11.75
N GLU A 26 -2.58 -2.90 10.85
CA GLU A 26 -1.81 -4.09 11.16
C GLU A 26 -1.05 -4.66 9.97
N TYR A 27 0.04 -5.40 10.25
CA TYR A 27 0.79 -6.14 9.24
C TYR A 27 0.50 -7.63 9.36
N LYS A 28 -0.34 -8.15 8.46
CA LYS A 28 -0.75 -9.56 8.43
C LYS A 28 -0.12 -10.36 7.29
N GLU A 29 0.19 -11.63 7.58
CA GLU A 29 0.61 -12.59 6.57
C GLU A 29 -0.59 -13.09 5.76
N GLN A 30 -0.47 -13.09 4.43
CA GLN A 30 -1.48 -13.70 3.56
C GLN A 30 -1.46 -15.23 3.66
N PRO A 31 -2.64 -15.89 3.78
CA PRO A 31 -2.72 -17.34 3.89
C PRO A 31 -2.03 -18.12 2.74
N PHE A 32 -2.07 -17.59 1.52
CA PHE A 32 -1.62 -18.31 0.31
C PHE A 32 -0.23 -17.90 -0.19
N THR A 33 0.12 -16.63 -0.08
CA THR A 33 1.41 -16.14 -0.61
C THR A 33 2.49 -16.09 0.45
N LYS A 34 2.14 -16.21 1.75
CA LYS A 34 3.05 -16.06 2.89
C LYS A 34 3.75 -14.71 2.96
N ARG A 35 3.28 -13.75 2.16
CA ARG A 35 3.74 -12.37 2.16
C ARG A 35 3.02 -11.58 3.24
N ARG A 36 3.76 -10.79 4.02
CA ARG A 36 3.17 -9.81 4.92
C ARG A 36 2.68 -8.61 4.12
N GLY A 37 1.55 -8.04 4.50
CA GLY A 37 1.12 -6.76 3.94
C GLY A 37 0.37 -5.96 4.98
N LEU A 38 0.20 -4.68 4.65
CA LEU A 38 -0.48 -3.74 5.50
C LEU A 38 -1.99 -3.89 5.30
N HIS A 39 -2.70 -4.08 6.40
CA HIS A 39 -4.16 -4.16 6.47
C HIS A 39 -4.67 -2.98 7.28
N LEU A 40 -5.68 -2.31 6.75
CA LEU A 40 -6.42 -1.27 7.47
C LEU A 40 -7.84 -1.77 7.66
N ASP A 41 -8.31 -1.86 8.90
CA ASP A 41 -9.75 -2.04 9.15
C ASP A 41 -10.39 -0.66 9.15
N VAL A 42 -11.24 -0.40 8.16
CA VAL A 42 -11.85 0.91 7.93
C VAL A 42 -13.33 0.84 8.24
N GLU A 43 -13.78 1.67 9.19
CA GLU A 43 -15.19 1.87 9.50
C GLU A 43 -15.83 2.73 8.39
N THR A 44 -16.74 2.13 7.64
CA THR A 44 -17.43 2.75 6.49
C THR A 44 -18.89 3.14 6.79
N GLY A 45 -19.36 2.82 7.99
CA GLY A 45 -20.73 3.04 8.44
C GLY A 45 -20.98 2.40 9.81
N PRO A 46 -22.19 2.53 10.38
CA PRO A 46 -22.48 2.02 11.71
C PRO A 46 -22.24 0.51 11.80
N GLN A 47 -21.19 0.13 12.53
CA GLN A 47 -20.76 -1.27 12.71
C GLN A 47 -20.39 -2.01 11.41
N THR A 48 -20.12 -1.29 10.32
CA THR A 48 -19.67 -1.88 9.06
C THR A 48 -18.19 -1.58 8.84
N TYR A 49 -17.40 -2.64 8.67
CA TYR A 49 -15.96 -2.56 8.50
C TYR A 49 -15.54 -3.17 7.17
N THR A 50 -14.65 -2.47 6.46
CA THR A 50 -14.03 -2.94 5.23
C THR A 50 -12.55 -3.12 5.48
N VAL A 51 -12.00 -4.29 5.14
CA VAL A 51 -10.56 -4.55 5.26
C VAL A 51 -9.86 -4.07 4.00
N ILE A 52 -8.97 -3.10 4.15
CA ILE A 52 -8.15 -2.57 3.05
C ILE A 52 -6.82 -3.28 3.02
N HIS A 53 -6.51 -3.81 1.86
CA HIS A 53 -5.29 -4.55 1.60
C HIS A 53 -4.31 -3.71 0.79
N ILE A 54 -3.20 -3.35 1.43
CA ILE A 54 -2.08 -2.63 0.83
C ILE A 54 -0.94 -3.63 0.66
N TYR A 55 -0.85 -4.18 -0.55
CA TYR A 55 0.19 -5.14 -0.90
C TYR A 55 1.07 -4.61 -2.01
N PRO A 56 2.14 -3.95 -1.60
CA PRO A 56 3.46 -4.40 -2.02
C PRO A 56 4.32 -4.55 -0.75
N GLU A 57 4.42 -5.75 -0.20
CA GLU A 57 5.26 -6.06 0.98
C GLU A 57 6.66 -5.42 0.89
N ARG A 58 7.24 -5.49 -0.31
CA ARG A 58 8.54 -4.91 -0.61
C ARG A 58 8.54 -3.39 -0.47
N LEU A 59 7.47 -2.70 -0.87
CA LEU A 59 7.41 -1.25 -0.76
C LEU A 59 7.10 -0.84 0.68
N THR A 60 6.09 -1.42 1.34
CA THR A 60 5.77 -1.05 2.74
C THR A 60 6.96 -1.24 3.69
N SER A 61 7.86 -2.18 3.40
CA SER A 61 9.13 -2.35 4.14
C SER A 61 10.25 -1.40 3.72
N LEU A 62 10.39 -1.05 2.43
CA LEU A 62 11.47 -0.18 1.94
C LEU A 62 11.24 1.31 2.25
N CYS A 63 9.98 1.72 2.40
CA CYS A 63 9.60 3.13 2.55
C CYS A 63 8.41 3.28 3.51
N PRO A 64 8.62 2.91 4.80
CA PRO A 64 7.54 2.91 5.78
C PRO A 64 6.90 4.29 5.98
N SER A 65 7.64 5.39 5.76
CA SER A 65 7.09 6.75 5.89
C SER A 65 6.06 7.10 4.82
N VAL A 66 6.04 6.41 3.67
CA VAL A 66 5.00 6.56 2.64
C VAL A 66 3.71 5.83 3.04
N PHE A 67 3.83 4.80 3.88
CA PHE A 67 2.72 3.97 4.32
C PHE A 67 2.45 4.16 5.82
N HIS A 68 2.49 5.42 6.27
CA HIS A 68 2.22 5.78 7.66
C HIS A 68 0.74 6.11 7.83
N PHE A 69 0.00 5.23 8.50
CA PHE A 69 -1.42 5.43 8.81
C PHE A 69 -1.65 5.33 10.31
N ARG A 70 -2.63 6.06 10.82
CA ARG A 70 -2.98 6.08 12.25
C ARG A 70 -4.44 5.74 12.46
N VAL A 71 -4.71 5.06 13.57
CA VAL A 71 -6.07 4.86 14.05
C VAL A 71 -6.72 6.22 14.24
N GLY A 72 -7.93 6.36 13.71
CA GLY A 72 -8.71 7.57 13.74
C GLY A 72 -8.56 8.50 12.54
N GLU A 73 -7.59 8.27 11.65
CA GLU A 73 -7.49 9.01 10.39
C GLU A 73 -8.64 8.65 9.45
N THR A 74 -9.11 9.64 8.70
CA THR A 74 -10.07 9.44 7.64
C THR A 74 -9.34 9.29 6.32
N LEU A 75 -9.78 8.34 5.51
CA LEU A 75 -9.24 8.11 4.19
C LEU A 75 -10.33 7.82 3.17
N THR A 76 -9.96 7.99 1.92
CA THR A 76 -10.72 7.55 0.77
C THR A 76 -9.88 6.50 0.04
N VAL A 77 -10.43 5.30 -0.15
CA VAL A 77 -9.75 4.21 -0.88
C VAL A 77 -10.47 3.93 -2.18
N THR A 78 -9.72 3.83 -3.27
CA THR A 78 -10.21 3.24 -4.52
C THR A 78 -9.48 1.94 -4.79
N GLY A 79 -10.22 0.87 -5.09
CA GLY A 79 -9.59 -0.42 -5.33
C GLY A 79 -10.52 -1.51 -5.81
N SER A 80 -9.96 -2.70 -5.99
CA SER A 80 -10.68 -3.87 -6.47
C SER A 80 -11.28 -4.64 -5.29
N GLU A 81 -12.60 -4.76 -5.27
CA GLU A 81 -13.35 -5.40 -4.18
C GLU A 81 -13.37 -6.93 -4.29
N PHE A 82 -13.27 -7.58 -3.14
CA PHE A 82 -13.55 -9.00 -2.97
C PHE A 82 -14.08 -9.33 -1.58
N PHE A 83 -14.63 -10.53 -1.40
CA PHE A 83 -15.28 -10.93 -0.15
C PHE A 83 -14.59 -12.16 0.47
N THR A 84 -14.46 -12.16 1.79
CA THR A 84 -13.86 -13.24 2.60
C THR A 84 -14.80 -13.67 3.73
N GLY A 85 -14.46 -14.76 4.42
CA GLY A 85 -15.25 -15.32 5.53
C GLY A 85 -16.35 -16.31 5.10
N LEU A 86 -16.97 -16.95 6.09
CA LEU A 86 -18.12 -17.85 5.87
C LEU A 86 -19.25 -17.06 5.19
N LYS A 87 -19.68 -17.53 4.02
CA LYS A 87 -20.68 -16.88 3.14
C LYS A 87 -20.28 -15.50 2.57
N GLY A 88 -19.00 -15.11 2.61
CA GLY A 88 -18.53 -13.85 2.00
C GLY A 88 -19.00 -12.59 2.74
N MET A 89 -19.17 -12.68 4.07
CA MET A 89 -19.69 -11.56 4.87
C MET A 89 -18.67 -10.43 5.11
N GLN A 90 -17.37 -10.70 4.98
CA GLN A 90 -16.35 -9.66 5.14
C GLN A 90 -16.06 -9.01 3.80
N GLN A 91 -16.30 -7.70 3.68
CA GLN A 91 -15.88 -6.91 2.52
C GLN A 91 -14.38 -6.59 2.65
N ASN A 92 -13.68 -6.70 1.52
CA ASN A 92 -12.25 -6.41 1.44
C ASN A 92 -11.96 -5.64 0.14
N ILE A 93 -10.95 -4.78 0.15
CA ILE A 93 -10.53 -4.01 -1.04
C ILE A 93 -9.03 -4.14 -1.21
N CYS A 94 -8.58 -4.51 -2.41
CA CYS A 94 -7.21 -4.34 -2.85
C CYS A 94 -7.00 -2.90 -3.32
N ALA A 95 -6.27 -2.10 -2.55
CA ALA A 95 -6.12 -0.68 -2.84
C ALA A 95 -5.32 -0.45 -4.13
N SER A 96 -5.85 0.41 -5.00
CA SER A 96 -5.10 1.04 -6.11
C SER A 96 -4.70 2.45 -5.72
N THR A 97 -5.59 3.24 -5.12
CA THR A 97 -5.25 4.54 -4.56
C THR A 97 -5.78 4.71 -3.15
N ILE A 98 -5.05 5.48 -2.35
CA ILE A 98 -5.49 5.92 -1.02
C ILE A 98 -5.27 7.43 -0.95
N ALA A 99 -6.33 8.18 -0.70
CA ALA A 99 -6.25 9.59 -0.37
C ALA A 99 -6.43 9.75 1.15
N THR A 100 -5.58 10.56 1.78
CA THR A 100 -5.69 10.89 3.21
C THR A 100 -6.03 12.36 3.41
N GLY A 101 -6.67 12.67 4.55
CA GLY A 101 -7.13 14.03 4.86
C GLY A 101 -8.52 14.34 4.34
N GLU A 102 -9.12 15.43 4.84
CA GLU A 102 -10.49 15.86 4.48
C GLU A 102 -10.59 16.32 3.02
N ASP A 103 -9.51 16.89 2.48
CA ASP A 103 -9.45 17.46 1.13
C ASP A 103 -8.92 16.46 0.07
N GLU A 104 -8.63 15.21 0.44
CA GLU A 104 -8.04 14.18 -0.45
C GLU A 104 -6.73 14.64 -1.15
N GLU A 105 -6.00 15.60 -0.58
CA GLU A 105 -4.83 16.23 -1.22
C GLU A 105 -3.65 15.27 -1.44
N GLU A 106 -3.41 14.36 -0.50
CA GLU A 106 -2.33 13.37 -0.61
C GLU A 106 -2.87 12.04 -1.14
N VAL A 107 -2.68 11.80 -2.45
CA VAL A 107 -3.07 10.56 -3.12
C VAL A 107 -1.88 9.63 -3.31
N LEU A 108 -1.87 8.55 -2.52
CA LEU A 108 -0.95 7.43 -2.68
C LEU A 108 -1.43 6.52 -3.82
N SER A 109 -0.71 6.51 -4.94
CA SER A 109 -0.97 5.61 -6.08
C SER A 109 -0.24 4.28 -5.90
N ILE A 110 -0.91 3.25 -5.40
CA ILE A 110 -0.37 1.91 -5.08
C ILE A 110 -0.29 1.01 -6.30
N ARG A 111 -1.35 1.00 -7.11
CA ARG A 111 -1.46 0.18 -8.32
C ARG A 111 -2.13 0.96 -9.43
N ASP A 112 -1.78 0.64 -10.67
CA ASP A 112 -2.46 1.13 -11.85
C ASP A 112 -3.95 0.71 -11.77
N PRO A 113 -4.91 1.66 -11.84
CA PRO A 113 -6.33 1.36 -11.71
C PRO A 113 -6.89 0.45 -12.82
N GLN A 114 -6.25 0.41 -13.99
CA GLN A 114 -6.70 -0.35 -15.16
C GLN A 114 -6.11 -1.76 -15.19
N SER A 115 -4.81 -1.90 -14.95
CA SER A 115 -4.10 -3.19 -15.02
C SER A 115 -3.97 -3.89 -13.67
N GLY A 116 -4.02 -3.14 -12.56
CA GLY A 116 -3.72 -3.64 -11.22
C GLY A 116 -2.23 -3.84 -10.94
N ASP A 117 -1.36 -3.44 -11.88
CA ASP A 117 0.10 -3.53 -11.72
C ASP A 117 0.59 -2.60 -10.61
N LEU A 118 1.66 -2.99 -9.93
CA LEU A 118 2.27 -2.17 -8.89
C LEU A 118 2.87 -0.89 -9.46
N GLU A 119 2.55 0.24 -8.84
CA GLU A 119 3.18 1.52 -9.15
C GLU A 119 4.58 1.57 -8.54
N GLN A 120 5.60 1.39 -9.39
CA GLN A 120 7.00 1.29 -8.97
C GLN A 120 7.61 2.63 -8.57
N GLN A 121 6.94 3.75 -8.87
CA GLN A 121 7.41 5.08 -8.50
C GLN A 121 7.12 5.42 -7.05
N LEU A 122 6.18 4.71 -6.42
CA LEU A 122 6.05 4.77 -4.98
C LEU A 122 7.41 4.48 -4.37
N CYS A 123 7.84 5.39 -3.50
CA CYS A 123 9.10 5.28 -2.78
C CYS A 123 10.36 5.52 -3.59
N CYS A 124 10.24 5.92 -4.86
CA CYS A 124 11.41 6.27 -5.67
C CYS A 124 12.24 7.37 -5.00
N GLN A 125 11.59 8.43 -4.51
CA GLN A 125 12.27 9.55 -3.83
C GLN A 125 13.04 9.05 -2.61
N GLN A 126 12.36 8.38 -1.68
CA GLN A 126 12.95 7.92 -0.44
C GLN A 126 14.06 6.87 -0.66
N ILE A 127 13.87 5.94 -1.59
CA ILE A 127 14.92 4.96 -1.93
C ILE A 127 16.12 5.68 -2.55
N CYS A 128 15.89 6.64 -3.45
CA CYS A 128 16.96 7.40 -4.07
C CYS A 128 17.74 8.21 -3.03
N GLU A 129 17.04 8.95 -2.15
CA GLU A 129 17.64 9.75 -1.08
C GLU A 129 18.40 8.91 -0.05
N ASN A 130 17.89 7.72 0.32
CA ASN A 130 18.59 6.81 1.21
C ASN A 130 19.92 6.31 0.60
N ASN A 131 20.00 6.20 -0.73
CA ASN A 131 21.24 5.88 -1.43
C ASN A 131 22.14 7.11 -1.66
N CYS A 132 21.69 8.31 -1.30
CA CYS A 132 22.44 9.56 -1.40
C CYS A 132 23.33 9.88 -0.19
N ILE A 133 23.40 9.02 0.83
CA ILE A 133 24.21 9.26 2.03
C ILE A 133 25.70 9.35 1.62
N GLY A 134 26.30 10.53 1.77
CA GLY A 134 27.69 10.81 1.40
C GLY A 134 27.90 11.29 -0.05
N LEU A 135 26.83 11.51 -0.83
CA LEU A 135 26.86 12.06 -2.18
C LEU A 135 26.67 13.59 -2.20
N PRO A 136 26.91 14.27 -3.35
CA PRO A 136 26.86 15.74 -3.44
C PRO A 136 25.51 16.34 -3.03
N PRO A 137 25.46 17.65 -2.66
CA PRO A 137 24.25 18.35 -2.22
C PRO A 137 23.08 18.30 -3.23
N MET A 138 23.38 18.05 -4.50
CA MET A 138 22.39 17.99 -5.59
C MET A 138 21.66 16.64 -5.68
N CYS A 139 22.01 15.65 -4.85
CA CYS A 139 21.45 14.30 -4.97
C CYS A 139 19.93 14.28 -4.79
N GLY A 140 19.37 15.03 -3.83
CA GLY A 140 17.92 15.16 -3.64
C GLY A 140 17.18 15.77 -4.84
N GLN A 141 17.77 16.78 -5.50
CA GLN A 141 17.20 17.38 -6.72
C GLN A 141 17.21 16.40 -7.90
N ILE A 142 18.29 15.61 -8.02
CA ILE A 142 18.39 14.55 -9.03
C ILE A 142 17.35 13.46 -8.77
N CYS A 143 17.15 13.07 -7.51
CA CYS A 143 16.10 12.13 -7.11
C CYS A 143 14.71 12.62 -7.49
N ALA A 144 14.36 13.86 -7.12
CA ALA A 144 13.07 14.46 -7.44
C ALA A 144 12.81 14.47 -8.96
N MET A 145 13.77 14.97 -9.74
CA MET A 145 13.63 15.02 -11.20
C MET A 145 13.48 13.63 -11.82
N ASN A 146 14.21 12.62 -11.35
CA ASN A 146 14.16 11.27 -11.92
C ASN A 146 12.89 10.51 -11.53
N CYS A 147 12.40 10.74 -10.31
CA CYS A 147 11.20 10.09 -9.80
C CYS A 147 9.91 10.72 -10.37
N GLU A 148 9.87 12.04 -10.55
CA GLU A 148 8.73 12.74 -11.16
C GLU A 148 8.55 12.45 -12.66
N ARG A 149 9.66 12.25 -13.39
CA ARG A 149 9.62 12.09 -14.86
C ARG A 149 9.11 10.73 -15.36
N ARG A 150 8.68 9.83 -14.49
CA ARG A 150 8.22 8.46 -14.82
C ARG A 150 9.20 7.58 -15.63
N VAL A 151 10.49 7.93 -15.72
CA VAL A 151 11.48 7.24 -16.58
C VAL A 151 12.01 5.94 -15.95
N MET A 152 11.69 5.65 -14.68
CA MET A 152 12.31 4.57 -13.91
C MET A 152 11.49 3.26 -13.87
N LYS A 153 10.90 2.80 -14.98
CA LYS A 153 10.38 1.41 -15.05
C LYS A 153 11.50 0.34 -15.04
N ALA A 154 12.75 0.73 -15.30
CA ALA A 154 13.87 -0.20 -15.50
C ALA A 154 14.86 -0.33 -14.32
N VAL A 155 14.93 0.63 -13.40
CA VAL A 155 16.02 0.68 -12.40
C VAL A 155 15.74 -0.20 -11.17
N PHE A 156 14.48 -0.42 -10.81
CA PHE A 156 14.11 -1.25 -9.65
C PHE A 156 14.15 -2.76 -9.88
N GLN A 157 14.35 -3.20 -11.13
CA GLN A 157 14.46 -4.63 -11.46
C GLN A 157 15.80 -5.24 -11.02
N ASN A 158 16.83 -4.42 -10.82
CA ASN A 158 18.21 -4.91 -10.63
C ASN A 158 18.83 -4.62 -9.25
N LEU A 159 18.08 -4.07 -8.29
CA LEU A 159 18.60 -3.89 -6.93
C LEU A 159 18.59 -5.23 -6.18
N PRO A 160 19.77 -5.72 -5.70
CA PRO A 160 19.84 -6.95 -4.94
C PRO A 160 19.03 -6.82 -3.64
N PHE A 161 18.07 -7.72 -3.46
CA PHE A 161 17.28 -7.82 -2.23
C PHE A 161 18.05 -8.67 -1.22
N THR A 162 18.50 -8.06 -0.14
CA THR A 162 18.79 -8.76 1.11
C THR A 162 17.61 -8.53 2.05
N PRO A 163 16.84 -9.57 2.43
CA PRO A 163 15.77 -9.40 3.41
C PRO A 163 16.39 -8.88 4.70
N SER A 164 15.94 -7.71 5.16
CA SER A 164 16.26 -7.27 6.52
C SER A 164 15.72 -8.32 7.50
N GLN A 165 16.58 -8.79 8.40
CA GLN A 165 16.23 -9.66 9.52
C GLN A 165 15.54 -8.90 10.67
N ASP A 166 14.91 -7.75 10.41
CA ASP A 166 14.27 -6.96 11.46
C ASP A 166 12.99 -7.61 11.97
N LYS A 167 13.19 -8.47 12.96
CA LYS A 167 12.21 -9.02 13.90
C LYS A 167 11.57 -7.96 14.82
N GLN A 168 11.57 -6.67 14.49
CA GLN A 168 11.15 -5.62 15.44
C GLN A 168 10.32 -4.51 14.80
N TYR A 169 9.14 -4.86 14.28
CA TYR A 169 8.00 -3.94 14.38
C TYR A 169 7.06 -4.50 15.43
N ARG A 170 7.46 -4.31 16.70
CA ARG A 170 6.54 -4.45 17.84
C ARG A 170 5.47 -3.38 17.67
N THR A 171 4.23 -3.83 17.67
CA THR A 171 3.01 -3.07 17.91
C THR A 171 3.28 -1.90 18.86
N ALA A 172 3.29 -0.68 18.32
CA ALA A 172 3.18 0.51 19.15
C ALA A 172 1.71 0.67 19.50
N THR A 173 1.34 0.16 20.68
CA THR A 173 0.09 0.50 21.36
C THR A 173 0.32 1.87 22.01
N TYR A 174 -0.43 2.89 21.60
CA TYR A 174 -0.63 4.13 22.36
C TYR A 174 -2.11 4.31 22.59
#